data_AF-Q21H01-F1
#
_entry.id   AF-Q21H01-F1
#
_cell.length_a   1.000
_cell.length_b   1.000
_cell.length_c   1.000
_cell.angle_alpha   90.00
_cell.angle_beta   90.00
_cell.angle_gamma   90.00
#
_symmetry.space_group_name_H-M   'P 1'
#
loop_
_entity.id
_entity.type
_entity.pdbx_description
1 polymer ?
#
loop_
_entity_poly.entity_id
_entity_poly.type
_entity_poly.pdbx_seq_one_letter_code
_entity_poly.pdbx_strand_id
1 'polypeptide(L)'
;MARIPTLPVGEAEGKTKSLYETVQRQLGIVPNIFLTFGQAPAVLEAYLGQVSALAGGALSSDLREQIAVATAALNACDYCASAHTLLGKKAGVSEAELAANLALRSDHPHTQAVLTFVKAIVTKRGHIADSDLLAIRAANYSEEEIVEIIAHVGLNMFTNYFNHIAQTDIDFPLVETQKSKVA
;
A
#
# COMPACT_ATOMS: atom_id res chain seq x y z
N MET A 1 -6.40 -2.86 -19.72
CA MET A 1 -7.42 -1.84 -20.00
C MET A 1 -8.32 -1.78 -18.79
N ALA A 2 -8.36 -0.63 -18.15
CA ALA A 2 -9.17 -0.41 -16.96
C ALA A 2 -10.67 -0.71 -17.18
N ARG A 3 -11.29 -1.37 -16.20
CA ARG A 3 -12.72 -1.68 -16.11
C ARG A 3 -13.55 -0.52 -15.55
N ILE A 4 -12.91 0.38 -14.79
CA ILE A 4 -13.49 1.65 -14.37
C ILE A 4 -12.71 2.75 -15.10
N PRO A 5 -13.39 3.65 -15.83
CA PRO A 5 -12.69 4.71 -16.56
C PRO A 5 -12.02 5.68 -15.59
N THR A 6 -10.84 6.15 -15.97
CA THR A 6 -10.21 7.29 -15.32
C THR A 6 -11.00 8.57 -15.62
N LEU A 7 -11.03 9.51 -14.67
CA LEU A 7 -11.44 10.89 -14.91
C LEU A 7 -10.18 11.73 -15.13
N PRO A 8 -9.87 12.13 -16.39
CA PRO A 8 -8.66 12.89 -16.70
C PRO A 8 -8.59 14.22 -15.95
N VAL A 9 -7.37 14.68 -15.65
CA VAL A 9 -7.16 15.93 -14.89
C VAL A 9 -7.84 17.14 -15.54
N GLY A 10 -7.82 17.23 -16.87
CA GLY A 10 -8.43 18.33 -17.61
C GLY A 10 -9.97 18.34 -17.61
N GLU A 11 -10.60 17.22 -17.25
CA GLU A 11 -12.07 17.06 -17.19
C GLU A 11 -12.59 17.11 -15.76
N ALA A 12 -11.70 17.09 -14.76
CA ALA A 12 -12.10 17.15 -13.37
C ALA A 12 -12.59 18.56 -12.97
N GLU A 13 -13.72 18.59 -12.27
CA GLU A 13 -14.32 19.81 -11.75
C GLU A 13 -14.50 19.75 -10.22
N GLY A 14 -14.80 20.90 -9.62
CA GLY A 14 -15.12 21.03 -8.20
C GLY A 14 -14.10 20.36 -7.28
N LYS A 15 -14.59 19.51 -6.38
CA LYS A 15 -13.78 18.86 -5.34
C LYS A 15 -12.70 17.94 -5.90
N THR A 16 -13.01 17.15 -6.94
CA THR A 16 -12.01 16.25 -7.55
C THR A 16 -10.84 17.03 -8.10
N LYS A 17 -11.09 18.16 -8.78
CA LYS A 17 -10.03 19.03 -9.30
C LYS A 17 -9.08 19.50 -8.19
N SER A 18 -9.61 20.02 -7.09
CA SER A 18 -8.78 20.50 -5.97
C SER A 18 -7.97 19.38 -5.30
N LEU A 19 -8.52 18.16 -5.24
CA LEU A 19 -7.79 16.98 -4.74
C LEU A 19 -6.67 16.58 -5.71
N TYR A 20 -6.92 16.57 -7.01
CA TYR A 20 -5.88 16.32 -8.03
C TYR A 20 -4.75 17.36 -7.98
N GLU A 21 -5.07 18.64 -7.83
CA GLU A 21 -4.05 19.69 -7.67
C GLU A 21 -3.17 19.46 -6.44
N THR A 22 -3.73 18.89 -5.37
CA THR A 22 -2.97 18.52 -4.17
C THR A 22 -2.05 17.32 -4.43
N VAL A 23 -2.57 16.27 -5.06
CA VAL A 23 -1.78 15.10 -5.48
C VAL A 23 -0.64 15.51 -6.41
N GLN A 24 -0.94 16.31 -7.43
CA GLN A 24 0.02 16.77 -8.43
C GLN A 24 1.17 17.55 -7.77
N ARG A 25 0.89 18.38 -6.76
CA ARG A 25 1.92 19.10 -6.00
C ARG A 25 2.82 18.16 -5.18
N GLN A 26 2.25 17.09 -4.63
CA GLN A 26 2.98 16.15 -3.77
C GLN A 26 3.80 15.13 -4.56
N LEU A 27 3.25 14.62 -5.66
CA LEU A 27 3.82 13.49 -6.41
C LEU A 27 4.38 13.88 -7.78
N GLY A 28 4.07 15.08 -8.28
CA GLY A 28 4.45 15.54 -9.63
C GLY A 28 3.61 14.94 -10.77
N ILE A 29 2.73 14.00 -10.46
CA ILE A 29 1.75 13.37 -11.36
C ILE A 29 0.47 13.06 -10.57
N VAL A 30 -0.64 12.81 -11.26
CA VAL A 30 -1.84 12.18 -10.67
C VAL A 30 -1.90 10.73 -11.15
N PRO A 31 -1.54 9.74 -10.31
CA PRO A 31 -1.54 8.34 -10.71
C PRO A 31 -2.90 7.82 -11.18
N ASN A 32 -2.91 6.80 -12.03
CA ASN A 32 -4.12 6.22 -12.61
C ASN A 32 -5.14 5.75 -11.55
N ILE A 33 -4.69 5.23 -10.40
CA ILE A 33 -5.60 4.88 -9.30
C ILE A 33 -6.35 6.12 -8.78
N PHE A 34 -5.69 7.26 -8.65
CA PHE A 34 -6.33 8.51 -8.20
C PHE A 34 -7.20 9.11 -9.30
N LEU A 35 -6.79 8.98 -10.57
CA LEU A 35 -7.66 9.32 -11.69
C LEU A 35 -8.95 8.49 -11.69
N THR A 36 -8.88 7.25 -11.25
CA THR A 36 -10.04 6.36 -11.12
C THR A 36 -10.87 6.70 -9.86
N PHE A 37 -10.23 7.02 -8.73
CA PHE A 37 -10.93 7.54 -7.55
C PHE A 37 -11.67 8.85 -7.82
N GLY A 38 -11.22 9.66 -8.77
CA GLY A 38 -11.87 10.92 -9.11
C GLY A 38 -13.32 10.79 -9.59
N GLN A 39 -13.74 9.59 -10.01
CA GLN A 39 -15.15 9.25 -10.25
C GLN A 39 -16.03 9.42 -8.99
N ALA A 40 -15.40 9.31 -7.81
CA ALA A 40 -16.04 9.46 -6.51
C ALA A 40 -15.17 10.36 -5.59
N PRO A 41 -15.34 11.69 -5.61
CA PRO A 41 -14.49 12.62 -4.83
C PRO A 41 -14.43 12.32 -3.33
N ALA A 42 -15.49 11.76 -2.75
CA ALA A 42 -15.51 11.32 -1.35
C ALA A 42 -14.50 10.21 -1.06
N VAL A 43 -14.30 9.27 -2.01
CA VAL A 43 -13.32 8.19 -1.90
C VAL A 43 -11.90 8.75 -2.00
N LEU A 44 -11.66 9.62 -2.99
CA LEU A 44 -10.36 10.26 -3.18
C LEU A 44 -9.97 11.07 -1.94
N GLU A 45 -10.89 11.88 -1.40
CA GLU A 45 -10.65 12.65 -0.18
C GLU A 45 -10.37 11.75 1.02
N ALA A 46 -11.21 10.74 1.27
CA ALA A 46 -11.04 9.84 2.40
C ALA A 46 -9.68 9.14 2.35
N TYR A 47 -9.29 8.64 1.17
CA TYR A 47 -8.00 7.99 0.97
C TYR A 47 -6.82 8.94 1.21
N LEU A 48 -6.84 10.13 0.60
CA LEU A 48 -5.77 11.11 0.78
C LEU A 48 -5.68 11.61 2.23
N GLY A 49 -6.80 11.78 2.91
CA GLY A 49 -6.86 12.10 4.33
C GLY A 49 -6.21 11.02 5.19
N GLN A 50 -6.50 9.74 4.91
CA GLN A 50 -5.91 8.62 5.64
C GLN A 50 -4.40 8.49 5.39
N VAL A 51 -3.96 8.63 4.13
CA VAL A 51 -2.53 8.66 3.78
C VAL A 51 -1.83 9.80 4.51
N SER A 52 -2.40 11.01 4.52
CA SER A 52 -1.80 12.16 5.19
C SER A 52 -1.76 12.00 6.71
N ALA A 53 -2.79 11.41 7.32
CA ALA A 53 -2.82 11.19 8.76
C ALA A 53 -1.78 10.15 9.18
N LEU A 54 -1.74 9.00 8.50
CA LEU A 54 -0.76 7.95 8.76
C LEU A 54 0.67 8.38 8.43
N ALA A 55 0.85 9.36 7.52
CA ALA A 55 2.17 9.92 7.24
C ALA A 55 2.83 10.57 8.47
N GLY A 56 2.03 11.07 9.42
CA GLY A 56 2.49 11.67 10.68
C GLY A 56 2.62 10.71 11.86
N GLY A 57 2.41 9.40 11.62
CA GLY A 57 2.47 8.36 12.65
C GLY A 57 3.88 7.93 13.07
N ALA A 58 3.94 6.96 13.98
CA ALA A 58 5.16 6.40 14.56
C ALA A 58 6.00 5.57 13.59
N LEU A 59 5.37 4.89 12.61
CA LEU A 59 6.13 4.09 11.64
C LEU A 59 6.97 4.97 10.71
N SER A 60 8.19 4.57 10.41
CA SER A 60 9.04 5.28 9.44
C SER A 60 8.54 5.06 7.99
N SER A 61 8.86 6.01 7.09
CA SER A 61 8.37 5.96 5.71
C SER A 61 8.81 4.71 4.94
N ASP A 62 10.04 4.26 5.16
CA ASP A 62 10.56 3.02 4.60
C ASP A 62 9.74 1.81 5.05
N LEU A 63 9.46 1.68 6.35
CA LEU A 63 8.71 0.56 6.89
C LEU A 63 7.26 0.53 6.38
N ARG A 64 6.62 1.70 6.23
CA ARG A 64 5.27 1.82 5.63
C ARG A 64 5.23 1.27 4.21
N GLU A 65 6.23 1.59 3.39
CA GLU A 65 6.34 1.08 2.02
C GLU A 65 6.67 -0.42 1.99
N GLN A 66 7.50 -0.91 2.91
CA GLN A 66 7.78 -2.34 3.06
C GLN A 66 6.53 -3.15 3.41
N ILE A 67 5.67 -2.63 4.31
CA ILE A 67 4.36 -3.20 4.61
C ILE A 67 3.46 -3.22 3.37
N ALA A 68 3.44 -2.13 2.60
CA ALA A 68 2.63 -2.01 1.39
C ALA A 68 3.05 -3.00 0.31
N VAL A 69 4.35 -3.14 0.06
CA VAL A 69 4.93 -4.14 -0.89
C VAL A 69 4.56 -5.56 -0.48
N ALA A 70 4.73 -5.92 0.81
CA ALA A 70 4.37 -7.23 1.30
C ALA A 70 2.87 -7.52 1.19
N THR A 71 2.04 -6.51 1.50
CA THR A 71 0.58 -6.60 1.38
C THR A 71 0.13 -6.77 -0.08
N ALA A 72 0.78 -6.06 -1.03
CA ALA A 72 0.56 -6.21 -2.46
C ALA A 72 0.97 -7.60 -2.96
N ALA A 73 2.10 -8.14 -2.51
CA ALA A 73 2.53 -9.48 -2.84
C ALA A 73 1.54 -10.56 -2.34
N LEU A 74 1.10 -10.46 -1.09
CA LEU A 74 0.14 -11.37 -0.48
C LEU A 74 -1.21 -11.39 -1.19
N ASN A 75 -1.63 -10.23 -1.71
CA ASN A 75 -2.88 -10.10 -2.43
C ASN A 75 -2.71 -10.13 -3.97
N ALA A 76 -1.53 -10.48 -4.48
CA ALA A 76 -1.22 -10.51 -5.92
C ALA A 76 -1.68 -9.25 -6.67
N CYS A 77 -1.31 -8.06 -6.19
CA CYS A 77 -1.66 -6.78 -6.81
C CYS A 77 -0.46 -6.12 -7.48
N ASP A 78 -0.29 -6.33 -8.79
CA ASP A 78 0.85 -5.81 -9.55
C ASP A 78 0.89 -4.27 -9.60
N TYR A 79 -0.27 -3.60 -9.64
CA TYR A 79 -0.32 -2.14 -9.60
C TYR A 79 0.27 -1.60 -8.30
N CYS A 80 -0.18 -2.12 -7.16
CA CYS A 80 0.30 -1.70 -5.85
C CYS A 80 1.76 -2.11 -5.62
N ALA A 81 2.17 -3.30 -6.08
CA ALA A 81 3.58 -3.71 -6.01
C ALA A 81 4.49 -2.76 -6.81
N SER A 82 4.07 -2.36 -8.01
CA SER A 82 4.80 -1.41 -8.86
C SER A 82 4.89 -0.03 -8.21
N ALA A 83 3.77 0.49 -7.71
CA ALA A 83 3.71 1.79 -7.04
C ALA A 83 4.57 1.84 -5.77
N HIS A 84 4.38 0.88 -4.86
CA HIS A 84 5.05 0.87 -3.56
C HIS A 84 6.51 0.44 -3.64
N THR A 85 6.93 -0.28 -4.69
CA THR A 85 8.36 -0.50 -4.96
C THR A 85 9.04 0.80 -5.36
N LEU A 86 8.42 1.61 -6.23
CA LEU A 86 8.97 2.93 -6.59
C LEU A 86 9.02 3.87 -5.38
N LEU A 87 7.97 3.90 -4.56
CA LEU A 87 7.91 4.73 -3.35
C LEU A 87 8.88 4.25 -2.28
N GLY A 88 9.02 2.93 -2.08
CA GLY A 88 10.01 2.34 -1.18
C GLY A 88 11.44 2.74 -1.55
N LYS A 89 11.78 2.75 -2.85
CA LYS A 89 13.08 3.25 -3.31
C LYS A 89 13.29 4.72 -2.96
N LYS A 90 12.25 5.56 -3.13
CA LYS A 90 12.28 6.98 -2.73
C LYS A 90 12.39 7.17 -1.21
N ALA A 91 11.85 6.25 -0.43
CA ALA A 91 11.95 6.22 1.03
C ALA A 91 13.29 5.67 1.54
N GLY A 92 14.20 5.25 0.65
CA GLY A 92 15.55 4.80 1.00
C GLY A 92 15.72 3.29 1.12
N VAL A 93 14.68 2.49 0.83
CA VAL A 93 14.79 1.02 0.82
C VAL A 93 15.58 0.58 -0.41
N SER A 94 16.54 -0.32 -0.23
CA SER A 94 17.30 -0.86 -1.36
C SER A 94 16.42 -1.70 -2.28
N GLU A 95 16.79 -1.76 -3.57
CA GLU A 95 16.07 -2.58 -4.54
C GLU A 95 16.11 -4.08 -4.19
N ALA A 96 17.23 -4.55 -3.65
CA ALA A 96 17.38 -5.93 -3.19
C ALA A 96 16.43 -6.25 -2.03
N GLU A 97 16.30 -5.33 -1.07
CA GLU A 97 15.39 -5.49 0.06
C GLU A 97 13.92 -5.45 -0.41
N LEU A 98 13.54 -4.53 -1.29
CA LEU A 98 12.18 -4.51 -1.85
C LEU A 98 11.83 -5.80 -2.60
N ALA A 99 12.79 -6.35 -3.37
CA ALA A 99 12.64 -7.64 -4.02
C ALA A 99 12.50 -8.79 -3.02
N ALA A 100 13.22 -8.75 -1.89
CA ALA A 100 13.06 -9.71 -0.81
C ALA A 100 11.68 -9.58 -0.14
N ASN A 101 11.20 -8.36 0.08
CA ASN A 101 9.91 -8.08 0.70
C ASN A 101 8.72 -8.58 -0.14
N LEU A 102 8.82 -8.56 -1.48
CA LEU A 102 7.85 -9.21 -2.37
C LEU A 102 7.75 -10.73 -2.14
N ALA A 103 8.83 -11.35 -1.65
CA ALA A 103 8.86 -12.75 -1.21
C ALA A 103 8.59 -12.91 0.30
N LEU A 104 8.16 -11.84 1.00
CA LEU A 104 7.93 -11.78 2.45
C LEU A 104 9.17 -12.10 3.28
N ARG A 105 10.34 -11.72 2.76
CA ARG A 105 11.64 -11.90 3.41
C ARG A 105 12.32 -10.55 3.63
N SER A 106 13.14 -10.46 4.67
CA SER A 106 14.02 -9.34 4.96
C SER A 106 15.24 -9.84 5.73
N ASP A 107 16.41 -9.29 5.45
CA ASP A 107 17.62 -9.57 6.22
C ASP A 107 17.66 -8.79 7.55
N HIS A 108 16.72 -7.86 7.74
CA HIS A 108 16.58 -7.08 8.97
C HIS A 108 15.54 -7.74 9.90
N PRO A 109 15.94 -8.23 11.09
CA PRO A 109 15.03 -8.96 11.98
C PRO A 109 13.78 -8.17 12.39
N HIS A 110 13.92 -6.86 12.60
CA HIS A 110 12.81 -5.96 12.91
C HIS A 110 11.78 -5.93 11.77
N THR A 111 12.24 -5.66 10.53
CA THR A 111 11.39 -5.69 9.33
C THR A 111 10.79 -7.07 9.09
N GLN A 112 11.57 -8.16 9.22
CA GLN A 112 11.06 -9.52 9.05
C GLN A 112 9.91 -9.85 10.01
N ALA A 113 9.95 -9.33 11.24
CA ALA A 113 8.87 -9.50 12.20
C ALA A 113 7.57 -8.83 11.72
N VAL A 114 7.62 -7.59 11.23
CA VAL A 114 6.41 -6.95 10.68
C VAL A 114 5.91 -7.63 9.40
N LEU A 115 6.79 -8.09 8.50
CA LEU A 115 6.36 -8.82 7.30
C LEU A 115 5.61 -10.11 7.68
N THR A 116 6.08 -10.78 8.73
CA THR A 116 5.43 -11.99 9.28
C THR A 116 4.06 -11.66 9.88
N PHE A 117 3.97 -10.56 10.63
CA PHE A 117 2.71 -10.09 11.22
C PHE A 117 1.70 -9.67 10.14
N VAL A 118 2.13 -8.91 9.12
CA VAL A 118 1.33 -8.55 7.94
C VAL A 118 0.81 -9.80 7.23
N LYS A 119 1.67 -10.81 7.01
CA LYS A 119 1.27 -12.11 6.45
C LYS A 119 0.17 -12.76 7.29
N ALA A 120 0.31 -12.78 8.62
CA ALA A 120 -0.71 -13.34 9.50
C ALA A 120 -2.04 -12.59 9.37
N ILE A 121 -2.04 -11.25 9.40
CA ILE A 121 -3.25 -10.43 9.24
C ILE A 121 -3.93 -10.72 7.91
N VAL A 122 -3.20 -10.65 6.79
CA VAL A 122 -3.79 -10.79 5.46
C VAL A 122 -4.29 -12.22 5.21
N THR A 123 -3.47 -13.23 5.49
CA THR A 123 -3.83 -14.64 5.20
C THR A 123 -4.91 -15.19 6.13
N LYS A 124 -4.95 -14.74 7.38
CA LYS A 124 -5.97 -15.13 8.37
C LYS A 124 -7.14 -14.14 8.43
N ARG A 125 -7.18 -13.13 7.55
CA ARG A 125 -8.23 -12.10 7.50
C ARG A 125 -8.46 -11.40 8.84
N GLY A 126 -7.39 -11.09 9.56
CA GLY A 126 -7.41 -10.46 10.88
C GLY A 126 -7.66 -11.41 12.06
N HIS A 127 -8.03 -12.68 11.82
CA HIS A 127 -8.17 -13.69 12.87
C HIS A 127 -6.81 -14.31 13.24
N ILE A 128 -5.91 -13.47 13.77
CA ILE A 128 -4.58 -13.89 14.21
C ILE A 128 -4.64 -14.63 15.55
N ALA A 129 -3.60 -15.42 15.85
CA ALA A 129 -3.45 -16.06 17.15
C ALA A 129 -2.73 -15.13 18.14
N ASP A 130 -2.92 -15.33 19.44
CA ASP A 130 -2.21 -14.57 20.49
C ASP A 130 -0.68 -14.63 20.31
N SER A 131 -0.16 -15.76 19.81
CA SER A 131 1.25 -15.93 19.50
C SER A 131 1.77 -14.96 18.43
N ASP A 132 0.93 -14.59 17.44
CA ASP A 132 1.31 -13.63 16.41
C ASP A 132 1.52 -12.22 17.03
N LEU A 133 0.63 -11.84 17.95
CA LEU A 133 0.71 -10.56 18.66
C LEU A 133 1.86 -10.53 19.69
N LEU A 134 2.12 -11.65 20.37
CA LEU A 134 3.29 -11.77 21.26
C LEU A 134 4.61 -11.68 20.46
N ALA A 135 4.67 -12.28 19.27
CA ALA A 135 5.87 -12.27 18.43
C ALA A 135 6.23 -10.85 17.95
N ILE A 136 5.25 -10.05 17.51
CA ILE A 136 5.53 -8.68 17.06
C ILE A 136 5.97 -7.78 18.22
N ARG A 137 5.39 -7.95 19.42
CA ARG A 137 5.85 -7.27 20.64
C ARG A 137 7.26 -7.65 21.04
N ALA A 138 7.61 -8.93 20.93
CA ALA A 138 8.96 -9.43 21.21
C ALA A 138 10.01 -8.88 20.22
N ALA A 139 9.58 -8.39 19.04
CA ALA A 139 10.41 -7.67 18.10
C ALA A 139 10.56 -6.16 18.43
N ASN A 140 10.05 -5.72 19.59
CA ASN A 140 10.09 -4.34 20.11
C ASN A 140 9.20 -3.32 19.38
N TYR A 141 8.16 -3.79 18.68
CA TYR A 141 7.10 -2.88 18.23
C TYR A 141 6.24 -2.44 19.42
N SER A 142 6.02 -1.13 19.52
CA SER A 142 5.11 -0.52 20.47
C SER A 142 3.65 -0.78 20.12
N GLU A 143 2.72 -0.61 21.07
CA GLU A 143 1.28 -0.75 20.78
C GLU A 143 0.80 0.28 19.75
N GLU A 144 1.38 1.49 19.74
CA GLU A 144 1.08 2.52 18.72
C GLU A 144 1.46 2.04 17.31
N GLU A 145 2.68 1.53 17.15
CA GLU A 145 3.14 0.97 15.87
C GLU A 145 2.32 -0.26 15.45
N ILE A 146 1.94 -1.14 16.38
CA ILE A 146 1.09 -2.31 16.08
C ILE A 146 -0.27 -1.86 15.52
N VAL A 147 -0.89 -0.84 16.13
CA VAL A 147 -2.15 -0.27 15.65
C VAL A 147 -1.97 0.39 14.27
N GLU A 148 -0.87 1.10 14.06
CA GLU A 148 -0.54 1.69 12.75
C GLU A 148 -0.30 0.62 11.66
N ILE A 149 0.38 -0.48 11.99
CA ILE A 149 0.59 -1.60 11.05
C ILE A 149 -0.77 -2.14 10.59
N ILE A 150 -1.73 -2.32 11.50
CA ILE A 150 -3.09 -2.77 11.15
C ILE A 150 -3.77 -1.76 10.22
N ALA A 151 -3.66 -0.46 10.51
CA ALA A 151 -4.22 0.60 9.67
C ALA A 151 -3.60 0.63 8.27
N HIS A 152 -2.28 0.47 8.16
CA HIS A 152 -1.58 0.36 6.88
C HIS A 152 -1.97 -0.89 6.10
N VAL A 153 -2.14 -2.05 6.75
CA VAL A 153 -2.66 -3.24 6.07
C VAL A 153 -4.06 -2.99 5.53
N GLY A 154 -4.96 -2.37 6.31
CA GLY A 154 -6.30 -2.03 5.86
C GLY A 154 -6.31 -1.07 4.67
N LEU A 155 -5.50 -0.01 4.72
CA LEU A 155 -5.32 0.95 3.63
C LEU A 155 -4.85 0.27 2.33
N ASN A 156 -3.85 -0.61 2.43
CA ASN A 156 -3.30 -1.33 1.29
C ASN A 156 -4.25 -2.43 0.77
N MET A 157 -5.05 -3.05 1.63
CA MET A 157 -6.10 -3.98 1.19
C MET A 157 -7.19 -3.26 0.39
N PHE A 158 -7.56 -2.05 0.81
CA PHE A 158 -8.50 -1.23 0.05
C PHE A 158 -7.99 -0.95 -1.37
N THR A 159 -6.75 -0.46 -1.53
CA THR A 159 -6.19 -0.16 -2.86
C THR A 159 -5.96 -1.41 -3.69
N ASN A 160 -5.53 -2.53 -3.07
CA ASN A 160 -5.35 -3.78 -3.80
C ASN A 160 -6.67 -4.29 -4.40
N TYR A 161 -7.73 -4.37 -3.59
CA TYR A 161 -9.05 -4.79 -4.07
C TYR A 161 -9.61 -3.82 -5.09
N PHE A 162 -9.43 -2.52 -4.88
CA PHE A 162 -9.83 -1.52 -5.86
C PHE A 162 -9.16 -1.77 -7.20
N ASN A 163 -7.84 -1.96 -7.24
CA ASN A 163 -7.10 -2.20 -8.48
C ASN A 163 -7.42 -3.54 -9.12
N HIS A 164 -7.74 -4.59 -8.35
CA HIS A 164 -8.23 -5.85 -8.93
C HIS A 164 -9.56 -5.68 -9.66
N ILE A 165 -10.49 -4.91 -9.06
CA ILE A 165 -11.83 -4.68 -9.62
C ILE A 165 -11.74 -3.72 -10.81
N ALA A 166 -11.06 -2.59 -10.62
CA ALA A 166 -10.89 -1.55 -11.61
C ALA A 166 -9.95 -1.95 -12.75
N GLN A 167 -9.09 -2.97 -12.56
CA GLN A 167 -8.02 -3.34 -13.50
C GLN A 167 -7.21 -2.12 -13.96
N THR A 168 -6.91 -1.23 -13.03
CA THR A 168 -6.20 0.03 -13.27
C THR A 168 -4.93 -0.23 -14.07
N ASP A 169 -4.77 0.50 -15.17
CA ASP A 169 -3.57 0.36 -16.02
C ASP A 169 -2.34 0.90 -15.26
N ILE A 170 -1.25 0.13 -15.24
CA ILE A 170 -0.04 0.44 -14.45
C ILE A 170 0.74 1.59 -15.11
N ASP A 171 0.94 2.67 -14.36
CA ASP A 171 1.66 3.89 -14.73
C ASP A 171 3.02 4.05 -14.02
N PHE A 172 3.53 2.94 -13.49
CA PHE A 172 4.82 2.82 -12.81
C PHE A 172 5.70 1.76 -13.50
N PRO A 173 7.03 1.72 -13.23
CA PRO A 173 7.85 0.59 -13.64
C PRO A 173 7.25 -0.72 -13.13
N LEU A 174 6.97 -1.65 -14.05
CA LEU A 174 6.24 -2.88 -13.75
C LEU A 174 7.01 -3.74 -12.74
N VAL A 175 6.31 -4.16 -11.70
CA VAL A 175 6.72 -5.19 -10.75
C VAL A 175 5.62 -6.24 -10.71
N GLU A 176 5.96 -7.45 -11.12
CA GLU A 176 5.03 -8.58 -11.09
C GLU A 176 5.06 -9.27 -9.72
N THR A 177 3.89 -9.42 -9.11
CA THR A 177 3.72 -10.27 -7.94
C THR A 177 3.66 -11.73 -8.36
N GLN A 178 4.10 -12.63 -7.49
CA GLN A 178 3.87 -14.05 -7.74
C GLN A 178 2.38 -14.31 -7.65
N LYS A 179 1.76 -14.70 -8.78
CA LYS A 179 0.37 -15.17 -8.78
C LYS A 179 0.29 -16.39 -7.87
N SER A 180 -0.36 -16.20 -6.72
CA SER A 180 -0.70 -17.29 -5.82
C SER A 180 -1.41 -18.38 -6.63
N LYS A 181 -0.86 -19.60 -6.66
CA LYS A 181 -1.55 -20.79 -7.18
C LYS A 181 -2.64 -21.25 -6.20
N VAL A 182 -3.38 -20.32 -5.60
CA VAL A 182 -4.54 -20.66 -4.78
C VAL A 182 -5.74 -20.69 -5.71
N ALA A 183 -5.89 -21.86 -6.33
CA ALA A 183 -7.17 -22.37 -6.80
C ALA A 183 -8.01 -22.79 -5.58
#